data_AF-A0A6G3XES7-F1
#
_entry.id   AF-A0A6G3XES7-F1
#
_cell.length_a   1.000
_cell.length_b   1.000
_cell.length_c   1.000
_cell.angle_alpha   90.00
_cell.angle_beta   90.00
_cell.angle_gamma   90.00
#
_symmetry.space_group_name_H-M   'P 1'
#
loop_
_entity.id
_entity.type
_entity.pdbx_description
1 polymer ?
#
loop_
_entity_poly.entity_id
_entity_poly.type
_entity_poly.pdbx_seq_one_letter_code
_entity_poly.pdbx_strand_id
1 'polypeptide(L)'
;GFRELRGTDDWTGATGGCFVSRAGALIAWYVPEGAPAHTPFRIIGTHTDSPNLRIKPAPDTGTSGWRQIGVEIYGGVPLNTWLDRDL
;
A
#
# COMPACT_ATOMS: atom_id res chain seq x y z
N GLY A 1 11.76 16.40 -8.95
CA GLY A 1 10.59 15.67 -8.44
C GLY A 1 10.68 14.21 -8.83
N PHE A 2 9.67 13.40 -8.49
CA PHE A 2 9.56 12.01 -8.92
C PHE A 2 8.52 11.89 -10.04
N ARG A 3 8.80 11.07 -11.05
CA ARG A 3 7.91 10.79 -12.18
C ARG A 3 7.36 9.37 -12.08
N GLU A 4 6.06 9.21 -12.26
CA GLU A 4 5.44 7.89 -12.32
C GLU A 4 5.83 7.17 -13.62
N LEU A 5 6.18 5.89 -13.51
CA LEU A 5 6.30 4.96 -14.62
C LEU A 5 5.19 3.92 -14.53
N ARG A 6 4.54 3.64 -15.65
CA ARG A 6 3.59 2.55 -15.79
C ARG A 6 4.33 1.29 -16.24
N GLY A 7 3.76 0.13 -15.94
CA GLY A 7 4.33 -1.16 -16.33
C GLY A 7 4.44 -1.39 -17.85
N THR A 8 3.81 -0.53 -18.65
CA THR A 8 3.83 -0.57 -20.12
C THR A 8 4.78 0.45 -20.75
N ASP A 9 5.40 1.32 -19.97
CA ASP A 9 6.26 2.37 -20.49
C ASP A 9 7.65 1.80 -20.86
N ASP A 10 8.36 2.47 -21.77
CA ASP A 10 9.80 2.25 -21.93
C ASP A 10 10.55 2.95 -20.80
N TRP A 11 11.37 2.20 -20.06
CA TRP A 11 12.10 2.69 -18.88
C TRP A 11 13.57 3.00 -19.19
N THR A 12 13.99 2.85 -20.44
CA THR A 12 15.38 3.02 -20.86
C THR A 12 15.86 4.45 -20.62
N GLY A 13 17.04 4.60 -20.01
CA GLY A 13 17.71 5.90 -19.85
C GLY A 13 17.09 6.85 -18.82
N ALA A 14 16.15 6.39 -17.98
CA ALA A 14 15.55 7.22 -16.95
C ALA A 14 16.55 7.57 -15.83
N THR A 15 17.06 8.80 -15.84
CA THR A 15 17.77 9.43 -14.71
C THR A 15 16.81 10.25 -13.85
N GLY A 16 17.23 10.61 -12.64
CA GLY A 16 16.41 11.33 -11.67
C GLY A 16 15.45 10.43 -10.90
N GLY A 17 14.41 11.04 -10.31
CA GLY A 17 13.45 10.33 -9.46
C GLY A 17 12.34 9.69 -10.26
N CYS A 18 12.14 8.38 -10.08
CA CYS A 18 11.05 7.63 -10.68
C CYS A 18 10.32 6.79 -9.61
N PHE A 19 9.05 6.49 -9.85
CA PHE A 19 8.32 5.53 -9.03
C PHE A 19 7.32 4.73 -9.84
N VAL A 20 6.97 3.55 -9.33
CA VAL A 20 5.87 2.72 -9.84
C VAL A 20 4.93 2.42 -8.69
N SER A 21 3.63 2.38 -8.98
CA SER A 21 2.60 1.99 -8.03
C SER A 21 1.77 0.84 -8.59
N ARG A 22 1.47 -0.16 -7.75
CA ARG A 22 0.61 -1.29 -8.15
C ARG A 22 -0.06 -1.90 -6.94
N ALA A 23 -1.40 -1.94 -6.96
CA ALA A 23 -2.22 -2.67 -5.97
C ALA A 23 -1.82 -2.41 -4.50
N GLY A 24 -1.56 -1.15 -4.14
CA GLY A 24 -1.18 -0.74 -2.79
C GLY A 24 0.33 -0.81 -2.49
N ALA A 25 1.15 -1.39 -3.37
CA ALA A 25 2.60 -1.32 -3.31
C ALA A 25 3.14 -0.12 -4.08
N LEU A 26 4.27 0.42 -3.61
CA LEU A 26 5.00 1.52 -4.24
C LEU A 26 6.50 1.23 -4.18
N ILE A 27 7.19 1.42 -5.30
CA ILE A 27 8.65 1.43 -5.37
C ILE A 27 9.06 2.76 -5.95
N ALA A 28 9.86 3.53 -5.21
CA ALA A 28 10.46 4.77 -5.66
C ALA A 28 11.98 4.66 -5.62
N TRP A 29 12.64 5.24 -6.62
CA TRP A 29 14.09 5.24 -6.73
C TRP A 29 14.60 6.52 -7.36
N TYR A 30 15.88 6.79 -7.20
CA TYR A 30 16.56 7.92 -7.79
C TYR A 30 17.88 7.47 -8.42
N VAL A 31 18.10 7.80 -9.69
CA VAL A 31 19.34 7.53 -10.41
C VAL A 31 20.08 8.85 -10.65
N PRO A 32 21.27 9.08 -10.04
CA PRO A 32 22.07 10.25 -10.34
C PRO A 32 22.45 10.31 -11.82
N GLU A 33 22.54 11.52 -12.36
CA GLU A 33 23.00 11.71 -13.73
C GLU A 33 24.44 11.19 -13.91
N GLY A 34 24.70 10.48 -15.00
CA GLY A 34 26.01 9.88 -15.28
C GLY A 34 26.41 8.69 -14.40
N ALA A 35 25.52 8.18 -13.54
CA ALA A 35 25.79 7.00 -12.73
C ALA A 35 26.12 5.78 -13.64
N PRO A 36 27.29 5.13 -13.49
CA PRO A 36 27.63 3.97 -14.29
C PRO A 36 26.77 2.76 -13.91
N ALA A 37 26.63 1.80 -14.83
CA ALA A 37 25.78 0.61 -14.62
C ALA A 37 26.18 -0.25 -13.41
N HIS A 38 27.42 -0.13 -12.92
CA HIS A 38 27.91 -0.84 -11.74
C HIS A 38 27.70 -0.08 -10.42
N THR A 39 26.98 1.05 -10.43
CA THR A 39 26.67 1.80 -9.21
C THR A 39 25.87 0.93 -8.25
N PRO A 40 26.28 0.78 -6.98
CA PRO A 40 25.56 -0.07 -6.03
C PRO A 40 24.22 0.54 -5.63
N PHE A 41 23.25 -0.32 -5.35
CA PHE A 41 21.96 0.11 -4.82
C PHE A 41 22.01 0.28 -3.30
N ARG A 42 21.24 1.26 -2.80
CA ARG A 42 20.86 1.36 -1.39
C ARG A 42 19.36 1.19 -1.33
N ILE A 43 18.90 0.10 -0.71
CA ILE A 43 17.50 -0.32 -0.72
C ILE A 43 16.98 -0.31 0.71
N ILE A 44 15.82 0.31 0.91
CA ILE A 44 15.07 0.28 2.17
C ILE A 44 13.69 -0.29 1.85
N GLY A 45 13.28 -1.28 2.64
CA GLY A 45 11.95 -1.89 2.54
C GLY A 45 11.06 -1.46 3.70
N THR A 46 9.79 -1.21 3.40
CA THR A 46 8.70 -1.07 4.37
C THR A 46 7.41 -1.61 3.74
N HIS A 47 6.32 -1.67 4.50
CA HIS A 47 5.01 -2.09 4.02
C HIS A 47 3.98 -0.96 4.20
N THR A 48 2.94 -0.98 3.39
CA THR A 48 1.89 0.07 3.33
C THR A 48 0.61 -0.32 4.07
N ASP A 49 0.50 -1.57 4.49
CA ASP A 49 -0.67 -2.10 5.17
C ASP A 49 -0.48 -2.18 6.68
N SER A 50 -1.59 -2.13 7.41
CA SER A 50 -1.65 -2.30 8.87
C SER A 50 -2.79 -3.24 9.22
N PRO A 51 -2.74 -3.96 10.36
CA PRO A 51 -3.87 -4.74 10.82
C PRO A 51 -5.14 -3.90 10.91
N ASN A 52 -6.26 -4.39 10.37
CA ASN A 52 -7.54 -3.67 10.33
C ASN A 52 -8.76 -4.59 10.22
N LEU A 53 -9.96 -3.98 10.31
CA LEU A 53 -11.24 -4.63 10.02
C LEU A 53 -11.65 -4.30 8.58
N ARG A 54 -11.84 -5.31 7.73
CA ARG A 54 -12.29 -5.15 6.33
C ARG A 54 -13.75 -5.53 6.17
N ILE A 55 -14.47 -4.81 5.33
CA ILE A 55 -15.87 -5.12 5.02
C ILE A 55 -15.95 -6.44 4.25
N LYS A 56 -16.80 -7.37 4.70
CA LYS A 56 -17.05 -8.63 3.99
C LYS A 56 -17.76 -8.37 2.66
N PRO A 57 -17.58 -9.24 1.64
CA PRO A 57 -18.28 -9.09 0.35
C PRO A 57 -19.82 -9.05 0.45
N ALA A 58 -20.39 -9.77 1.41
CA ALA A 58 -21.81 -9.69 1.79
C ALA A 58 -21.90 -9.13 3.22
N PRO A 59 -21.91 -7.80 3.40
CA PRO A 59 -21.72 -7.18 4.71
C PRO A 59 -23.02 -6.94 5.47
N ASP A 60 -24.16 -6.92 4.78
CA ASP A 60 -25.45 -6.59 5.39
C ASP A 60 -25.85 -7.66 6.40
N THR A 61 -25.88 -7.27 7.67
CA THR A 61 -26.33 -8.10 8.78
C THR A 61 -27.05 -7.23 9.81
N GLY A 62 -27.64 -7.85 10.82
CA GLY A 62 -28.35 -7.12 11.87
C GLY A 62 -28.99 -8.02 12.88
N THR A 63 -29.08 -7.52 14.10
CA THR A 63 -29.79 -8.15 15.21
C THR A 63 -30.37 -7.07 16.12
N SER A 64 -31.43 -7.41 16.86
CA SER A 64 -32.01 -6.52 17.88
C SER A 64 -32.45 -5.14 17.36
N GLY A 65 -32.91 -5.07 16.09
CA GLY A 65 -33.35 -3.83 15.45
C GLY A 65 -32.21 -2.94 14.91
N TRP A 66 -30.95 -3.36 15.05
CA TRP A 66 -29.79 -2.62 14.54
C TRP A 66 -29.30 -3.17 13.22
N ARG A 67 -28.94 -2.28 12.29
CA ARG A 67 -28.14 -2.64 11.11
C ARG A 67 -26.67 -2.70 11.51
N GLN A 68 -25.98 -3.70 11.02
CA GLN A 68 -24.57 -3.95 11.30
C GLN A 68 -23.84 -4.25 9.99
N ILE A 69 -22.54 -3.95 9.97
CA ILE A 69 -21.64 -4.27 8.84
C ILE A 69 -20.75 -5.42 9.27
N GLY A 70 -20.89 -6.56 8.58
CA GLY A 70 -20.04 -7.72 8.77
C GLY A 70 -18.61 -7.43 8.29
N VAL A 71 -17.64 -7.62 9.18
CA VAL A 71 -16.21 -7.42 8.89
C VAL A 71 -15.38 -8.69 9.07
N GLU A 72 -14.27 -8.77 8.35
CA GLU A 72 -13.21 -9.75 8.50
C GLU A 72 -11.95 -9.11 9.09
N ILE A 73 -11.13 -9.92 9.77
CA ILE A 73 -9.89 -9.46 10.39
C ILE A 73 -8.77 -9.55 9.34
N TYR A 74 -8.11 -8.43 9.06
CA TYR A 74 -6.88 -8.38 8.28
C TYR A 74 -5.69 -8.21 9.22
N GLY A 75 -4.81 -9.22 9.29
CA GLY A 75 -3.62 -9.20 10.15
C GLY A 75 -3.88 -9.46 11.64
N GLY A 76 -2.88 -9.20 12.49
CA GLY A 76 -2.94 -9.41 13.95
C GLY A 76 -3.59 -8.24 14.69
N VAL A 77 -4.91 -8.10 14.59
CA VAL A 77 -5.65 -6.98 15.18
C VAL A 77 -5.88 -7.16 16.69
N PRO A 78 -5.47 -6.21 17.55
CA PRO A 78 -5.89 -6.17 18.95
C PRO A 78 -7.35 -5.71 19.06
N LEU A 79 -8.30 -6.65 18.94
CA LEU A 79 -9.74 -6.35 18.76
C LEU A 79 -10.35 -5.44 19.84
N ASN A 80 -9.87 -5.52 21.08
CA ASN A 80 -10.37 -4.70 22.17
C ASN A 80 -10.09 -3.19 21.98
N THR A 81 -9.07 -2.81 21.20
CA THR A 81 -8.77 -1.39 20.96
C THR A 81 -9.68 -0.75 19.90
N TRP A 82 -10.43 -1.57 19.16
CA TRP A 82 -11.34 -1.16 18.09
C TRP A 82 -12.78 -0.94 18.57
N LEU A 83 -13.10 -1.33 19.81
CA LEU A 83 -14.38 -1.05 20.44
C LEU A 83 -14.44 0.42 20.89
N ASP A 84 -15.65 0.98 20.92
CA ASP A 84 -15.94 2.34 21.39
C ASP A 84 -15.09 3.42 20.70
N ARG A 85 -14.90 3.26 19.38
CA ARG A 85 -14.25 4.21 18.48
C ARG A 85 -15.24 4.77 17.48
N ASP A 86 -15.07 6.03 17.13
CA ASP A 86 -15.70 6.61 15.95
C ASP A 86 -14.94 6.10 14.72
N LEU A 87 -15.45 5.01 14.14
CA LEU A 87 -14.88 4.31 12.97
C LEU A 87 -15.40 4.86 11.64
#